data_AF-A0AA40AA24-F1
#
_entry.id   AF-A0AA40AA24-F1
#
_cell.length_a   1.000
_cell.length_b   1.000
_cell.length_c   1.000
_cell.angle_alpha   90.00
_cell.angle_beta   90.00
_cell.angle_gamma   90.00
#
_symmetry.space_group_name_H-M   'P 1'
#
loop_
_entity.id
_entity.type
_entity.pdbx_description
1 polymer ?
#
loop_
_entity_poly.entity_id
_entity_poly.type
_entity_poly.pdbx_seq_one_letter_code
_entity_poly.pdbx_strand_id
1 'polypeptide(L)'
;MDIASGFRDGPRAVPLPPTGVLVVSLVLVLALVISSVQTSKNEPWTLPNWRGVPVLGNTIQYMVDNGSFITRASLAMRTRDMIKFSLGLTPVYLVTGSRNVQALFRKSNSLSSDKFLLMVMETVMCFTPEDYAKFANDKTGRLPEPMEGTAAKHQGPRYWAEFHHHNARNLSLASNTAALTAKFYDIFRERVRVYPLGEWTTVNLLYFMRTQMAGAAIKAMAGERFLERSGEENVLDAFWDYDTVTMRLMYSLPKWMDPAPWRIRERFHRMGIEWLKDDFDPLSERDHVPDEIDWHPVLGLRFMRGYLNWGKRIGLGIDTRAGYFIGFLLG
;
A
#
# COMPACT_ATOMS: atom_id res chain seq x y z
N MET A 1 52.31 -8.57 25.68
CA MET A 1 51.79 -9.86 25.19
C MET A 1 50.47 -9.53 24.49
N ASP A 2 50.52 -9.51 23.17
CA ASP A 2 49.50 -9.02 22.25
C ASP A 2 48.22 -9.86 22.30
N ILE A 3 47.05 -9.21 22.42
CA ILE A 3 45.73 -9.84 22.24
C ILE A 3 45.02 -9.06 21.12
N ALA A 4 45.61 -9.13 19.93
CA ALA A 4 45.08 -8.59 18.69
C ALA A 4 45.01 -9.71 17.64
N SER A 5 43.98 -10.59 17.72
CA SER A 5 43.72 -11.58 16.65
C SER A 5 42.31 -12.17 16.66
N GLY A 6 41.25 -11.35 16.87
CA GLY A 6 39.88 -11.86 17.06
C GLY A 6 38.78 -11.28 16.18
N PHE A 7 39.06 -10.39 15.22
CA PHE A 7 38.01 -9.76 14.38
C PHE A 7 38.49 -9.55 12.94
N ARG A 8 38.52 -10.63 12.15
CA ARG A 8 38.61 -10.58 10.68
C ARG A 8 37.87 -11.77 10.08
N ASP A 9 36.55 -11.76 10.15
CA ASP A 9 35.71 -12.51 9.21
C ASP A 9 34.33 -11.83 9.18
N GLY A 10 34.19 -10.85 8.28
CA GLY A 10 32.86 -10.37 7.88
C GLY A 10 32.10 -11.47 7.14
N PRO A 11 30.76 -11.40 7.06
CA PRO A 11 29.98 -12.40 6.35
C PRO A 11 30.46 -12.53 4.91
N ARG A 12 30.97 -13.73 4.56
CA ARG A 12 31.40 -14.06 3.21
C ARG A 12 30.19 -13.95 2.28
N ALA A 13 30.34 -13.17 1.22
CA ALA A 13 29.35 -13.09 0.15
C ALA A 13 29.08 -14.49 -0.39
N VAL A 14 27.86 -14.99 -0.20
CA VAL A 14 27.42 -16.25 -0.80
C VAL A 14 27.32 -16.01 -2.30
N PRO A 15 28.10 -16.73 -3.14
CA PRO A 15 28.00 -16.57 -4.59
C PRO A 15 26.59 -16.95 -5.04
N LEU A 16 25.96 -16.06 -5.81
CA LEU A 16 24.68 -16.34 -6.44
C LEU A 16 24.82 -17.61 -7.30
N PRO A 17 23.86 -18.55 -7.26
CA PRO A 17 23.89 -19.72 -8.13
C PRO A 17 23.98 -19.28 -9.60
N PRO A 18 24.64 -20.05 -10.48
CA PRO A 18 24.90 -19.67 -11.87
C PRO A 18 23.63 -19.34 -12.68
N THR A 19 22.47 -19.89 -12.26
CA THR A 19 21.14 -19.55 -12.79
C THR A 19 20.73 -18.10 -12.48
N GLY A 20 21.06 -17.58 -11.29
CA GLY A 20 20.77 -16.19 -10.91
C GLY A 20 21.60 -15.17 -11.71
N VAL A 21 22.86 -15.49 -12.01
CA VAL A 21 23.74 -14.63 -12.82
C VAL A 21 23.25 -14.52 -14.26
N LEU A 22 22.77 -15.63 -14.84
CA LEU A 22 22.21 -15.65 -16.19
C LEU A 22 20.91 -14.86 -16.28
N VAL A 23 20.01 -14.98 -15.30
CA VAL A 23 18.75 -14.21 -15.27
C VAL A 23 19.03 -12.71 -15.11
N VAL A 24 19.93 -12.32 -14.22
CA VAL A 24 20.32 -10.91 -14.04
C VAL A 24 20.94 -10.34 -15.32
N SER A 25 21.82 -11.11 -15.98
CA SER A 25 22.46 -10.69 -17.23
C SER A 25 21.44 -10.56 -18.36
N LEU A 26 20.49 -11.50 -18.48
CA LEU A 26 19.44 -11.46 -19.49
C LEU A 26 18.49 -10.28 -19.29
N VAL A 27 18.12 -9.99 -18.04
CA VAL A 27 17.29 -8.81 -17.68
C VAL A 27 18.02 -7.51 -18.01
N LEU A 28 19.32 -7.41 -17.73
CA LEU A 28 20.12 -6.23 -18.04
C LEU A 28 20.27 -6.01 -19.55
N VAL A 29 20.48 -7.08 -20.32
CA VAL A 29 20.56 -7.03 -21.79
C VAL A 29 19.21 -6.65 -22.40
N LEU A 30 18.11 -7.24 -21.94
CA LEU A 30 16.76 -6.85 -22.37
C LEU A 30 16.44 -5.40 -22.01
N ALA A 31 16.81 -4.94 -20.81
CA ALA A 31 16.62 -3.57 -20.38
C ALA A 31 17.42 -2.58 -21.25
N LEU A 32 18.66 -2.92 -21.62
CA LEU A 32 19.49 -2.14 -22.54
C LEU A 32 18.85 -2.05 -23.92
N VAL A 33 18.40 -3.18 -24.47
CA VAL A 33 17.73 -3.23 -25.79
C VAL A 33 16.44 -2.40 -25.77
N ILE A 34 15.59 -2.56 -24.75
CA ILE A 34 14.33 -1.79 -24.61
C ILE A 34 14.62 -0.29 -24.46
N SER A 35 15.66 0.09 -23.72
CA SER A 35 16.04 1.50 -23.54
C SER A 35 16.54 2.16 -24.83
N SER A 36 17.12 1.37 -25.75
CA SER A 36 17.63 1.85 -27.03
C SER A 36 16.52 2.04 -28.10
N VAL A 37 15.37 1.39 -27.92
CA VAL A 37 14.30 1.33 -28.95
C VAL A 37 13.23 2.42 -28.80
N GLN A 38 13.18 3.17 -27.69
CA GLN A 38 12.10 4.13 -27.43
C GLN A 38 12.59 5.56 -27.13
N THR A 39 13.16 6.23 -28.14
CA THR A 39 13.28 7.70 -28.11
C THR A 39 12.45 8.30 -29.24
N SER A 40 11.16 8.51 -28.98
CA SER A 40 10.31 9.29 -29.88
C SER A 40 10.63 10.78 -29.75
N LYS A 41 10.65 11.52 -30.87
CA LYS A 41 11.01 12.95 -30.94
C LYS A 41 10.13 13.87 -30.07
N ASN A 42 8.99 13.39 -29.58
CA ASN A 42 8.04 14.14 -28.76
C ASN A 42 8.01 13.71 -27.29
N GLU A 43 8.95 12.90 -26.83
CA GLU A 43 8.98 12.51 -25.41
C GLU A 43 9.51 13.61 -24.50
N PRO A 44 8.94 13.75 -23.28
CA PRO A 44 9.50 14.64 -22.26
C PRO A 44 10.92 14.26 -21.89
N TRP A 45 11.66 15.25 -21.40
CA TRP A 45 13.04 15.09 -20.96
C TRP A 45 13.16 13.98 -19.90
N THR A 46 14.12 13.08 -20.11
CA THR A 46 14.35 11.94 -19.21
C THR A 46 15.38 12.31 -18.14
N LEU A 47 15.03 12.09 -16.87
CA LEU A 47 15.94 12.26 -15.74
C LEU A 47 17.11 11.26 -15.89
N PRO A 48 18.37 11.74 -15.93
CA PRO A 48 19.53 10.88 -16.08
C PRO A 48 19.54 9.75 -15.06
N ASN A 49 19.93 8.55 -15.47
CA ASN A 49 20.02 7.44 -14.55
C ASN A 49 21.07 7.70 -13.47
N TRP A 50 20.73 7.41 -12.22
CA TRP A 50 21.68 7.53 -11.11
C TRP A 50 22.92 6.66 -11.35
N ARG A 51 24.11 7.27 -11.19
CA ARG A 51 25.42 6.64 -11.45
C ARG A 51 25.57 6.00 -12.85
N GLY A 52 24.77 6.42 -13.82
CA GLY A 52 24.81 5.89 -15.19
C GLY A 52 24.26 4.46 -15.33
N VAL A 53 23.64 3.87 -14.29
CA VAL A 53 23.09 2.51 -14.35
C VAL A 53 21.84 2.49 -15.23
N PRO A 54 21.86 1.87 -16.42
CA PRO A 54 20.75 1.96 -17.37
C PRO A 54 19.47 1.34 -16.81
N VAL A 55 18.33 2.02 -17.02
CA VAL A 55 16.96 1.63 -16.64
C VAL A 55 16.72 1.54 -15.12
N LEU A 56 17.61 0.89 -14.38
CA LEU A 56 17.45 0.62 -12.95
C LEU A 56 18.12 1.65 -12.04
N GLY A 57 18.98 2.54 -12.55
CA GLY A 57 19.71 3.49 -11.70
C GLY A 57 18.79 4.36 -10.84
N ASN A 58 17.75 4.93 -11.44
CA ASN A 58 16.76 5.71 -10.71
C ASN A 58 15.92 4.85 -9.73
N THR A 59 15.70 3.58 -10.05
CA THR A 59 15.00 2.63 -9.15
C THR A 59 15.85 2.33 -7.92
N ILE A 60 17.14 2.03 -8.12
CA ILE A 60 18.08 1.77 -7.04
C ILE A 60 18.17 3.01 -6.15
N GLN A 61 18.37 4.20 -6.73
CA GLN A 61 18.42 5.42 -5.93
C GLN A 61 17.11 5.64 -5.17
N TYR A 62 15.96 5.48 -5.81
CA TYR A 62 14.65 5.61 -5.17
C TYR A 62 14.52 4.70 -3.93
N MET A 63 15.09 3.48 -3.99
CA MET A 63 15.05 2.52 -2.89
C MET A 63 16.05 2.79 -1.76
N VAL A 64 17.28 3.19 -2.10
CA VAL A 64 18.38 3.32 -1.12
C VAL A 64 18.58 4.74 -0.61
N ASP A 65 18.13 5.74 -1.37
CA ASP A 65 18.30 7.17 -1.08
C ASP A 65 17.18 7.99 -1.76
N ASN A 66 15.95 7.77 -1.28
CA ASN A 66 14.76 8.43 -1.79
C ASN A 66 14.86 9.96 -1.68
N GLY A 67 15.44 10.47 -0.58
CA GLY A 67 15.58 11.91 -0.36
C GLY A 67 16.41 12.60 -1.44
N SER A 68 17.56 12.04 -1.80
CA SER A 68 18.37 12.58 -2.90
C SER A 68 17.72 12.39 -4.26
N PHE A 69 16.98 11.29 -4.46
CA PHE A 69 16.21 11.08 -5.69
C PHE A 69 15.13 12.17 -5.87
N ILE A 70 14.30 12.40 -4.84
CA ILE A 70 13.27 13.44 -4.85
C ILE A 70 13.90 14.82 -5.04
N THR A 71 14.99 15.13 -4.35
CA THR A 71 15.70 16.41 -4.51
C THR A 71 16.16 16.64 -5.96
N ARG A 72 16.73 15.62 -6.61
CA ARG A 72 17.12 15.68 -8.03
C ARG A 72 15.91 15.88 -8.95
N ALA A 73 14.84 15.12 -8.73
CA ALA A 73 13.63 15.23 -9.52
C ALA A 73 13.01 16.64 -9.38
N SER A 74 12.87 17.14 -8.14
CA SER A 74 12.36 18.48 -7.85
C SER A 74 13.22 19.58 -8.48
N LEU A 75 14.54 19.46 -8.48
CA LEU A 75 15.42 20.41 -9.14
C LEU A 75 15.20 20.43 -10.66
N ALA A 76 15.05 19.26 -11.29
CA ALA A 76 14.78 19.17 -12.72
C ALA A 76 13.43 19.80 -13.11
N MET A 77 12.43 19.68 -12.24
CA MET A 77 11.09 20.27 -12.41
C MET A 77 11.05 21.80 -12.27
N ARG A 78 12.08 22.44 -11.69
CA ARG A 78 12.12 23.92 -11.61
C ARG A 78 12.15 24.60 -12.98
N THR A 79 12.66 23.91 -13.99
CA THR A 79 12.80 24.45 -15.35
C THR A 79 12.00 23.65 -16.37
N ARG A 80 11.15 22.71 -15.93
CA ARG A 80 10.44 21.76 -16.78
C ARG A 80 9.08 21.43 -16.20
N ASP A 81 8.06 21.47 -17.05
CA ASP A 81 6.69 21.12 -16.65
C ASP A 81 6.44 19.60 -16.57
N MET A 82 7.30 18.80 -17.18
CA MET A 82 7.20 17.35 -17.20
C MET A 82 8.57 16.71 -17.32
N ILE A 83 8.82 15.65 -16.54
CA ILE A 83 10.00 14.79 -16.66
C ILE A 83 9.59 13.31 -16.69
N LYS A 84 10.40 12.51 -17.39
CA LYS A 84 10.29 11.05 -17.48
C LYS A 84 11.42 10.38 -16.71
N PHE A 85 11.16 9.27 -16.05
CA PHE A 85 12.19 8.34 -15.54
C PHE A 85 11.62 6.93 -15.45
N SER A 86 12.47 5.95 -15.14
CA SER A 86 12.03 4.58 -14.93
C SER A 86 12.07 4.20 -13.46
N LEU A 87 10.99 3.59 -12.97
CA LEU A 87 10.95 2.81 -11.73
C LEU A 87 10.68 1.34 -12.11
N GLY A 88 11.64 0.47 -11.82
CA GLY A 88 11.75 -0.84 -12.45
C GLY A 88 11.79 -0.72 -13.98
N LEU A 89 10.95 -1.50 -14.65
CA LEU A 89 10.74 -1.43 -16.10
C LEU A 89 9.59 -0.48 -16.50
N THR A 90 8.99 0.23 -15.54
CA THR A 90 7.84 1.11 -15.80
C THR A 90 8.31 2.55 -15.99
N PRO A 91 8.01 3.20 -17.13
CA PRO A 91 8.21 4.63 -17.27
C PRO A 91 7.21 5.39 -16.39
N VAL A 92 7.72 6.34 -15.64
CA VAL A 92 7.00 7.24 -14.75
C VAL A 92 7.17 8.67 -15.26
N TYR A 93 6.07 9.40 -15.28
CA TYR A 93 6.03 10.80 -15.69
C TYR A 93 5.63 11.64 -14.48
N LEU A 94 6.48 12.60 -14.09
CA LEU A 94 6.09 13.63 -13.14
C LEU A 94 5.66 14.86 -13.93
N VAL A 95 4.49 15.39 -13.58
CA VAL A 95 3.86 16.53 -14.25
C VAL A 95 3.56 17.60 -13.21
N THR A 96 3.97 18.85 -13.49
CA THR A 96 3.69 20.01 -12.63
C THR A 96 2.92 21.08 -13.38
N GLY A 97 2.41 22.06 -12.62
CA GLY A 97 1.63 23.17 -13.14
C GLY A 97 0.13 22.85 -13.15
N SER A 98 -0.67 23.77 -12.61
CA SER A 98 -2.11 23.59 -12.42
C SER A 98 -2.85 23.24 -13.71
N ARG A 99 -2.48 23.87 -14.84
CA ARG A 99 -3.06 23.58 -16.16
C ARG A 99 -2.80 22.16 -16.62
N ASN A 100 -1.57 21.67 -16.46
CA ASN A 100 -1.18 20.32 -16.91
C ASN A 100 -1.84 19.25 -16.03
N VAL A 101 -1.86 19.46 -14.71
CA VAL A 101 -2.55 18.59 -13.75
C VAL A 101 -4.05 18.52 -14.06
N GLN A 102 -4.71 19.66 -14.31
CA GLN A 102 -6.12 19.65 -14.72
C GLN A 102 -6.34 18.93 -16.05
N ALA A 103 -5.43 19.07 -17.01
CA ALA A 103 -5.54 18.38 -18.29
C ALA A 103 -5.46 16.84 -18.13
N LEU A 104 -4.62 16.34 -17.22
CA LEU A 104 -4.58 14.92 -16.86
C LEU A 104 -5.91 14.45 -16.29
N PHE A 105 -6.47 15.17 -15.31
CA PHE A 105 -7.74 14.78 -14.69
C PHE A 105 -8.95 14.85 -15.64
N ARG A 106 -8.93 15.73 -16.65
CA ARG A 106 -10.00 15.81 -17.67
C ARG A 106 -9.97 14.65 -18.67
N LYS A 107 -8.87 13.91 -18.80
CA LYS A 107 -8.72 12.80 -19.76
C LYS A 107 -8.98 11.42 -19.13
N SER A 108 -10.09 11.27 -18.41
CA SER A 108 -10.48 10.02 -17.74
C SER A 108 -10.67 8.81 -18.66
N ASN A 109 -10.87 9.04 -19.96
CA ASN A 109 -11.11 7.95 -20.93
C ASN A 109 -9.80 7.32 -21.46
N SER A 110 -8.66 8.01 -21.31
CA SER A 110 -7.34 7.52 -21.76
C SER A 110 -6.36 7.27 -20.61
N LEU A 111 -6.66 7.76 -19.41
CA LEU A 111 -5.86 7.61 -18.20
C LEU A 111 -6.69 6.87 -17.15
N SER A 112 -6.18 5.72 -16.70
CA SER A 112 -6.82 4.94 -15.63
C SER A 112 -5.85 4.77 -14.45
N SER A 113 -6.39 4.92 -13.24
CA SER A 113 -5.70 4.56 -12.00
C SER A 113 -5.69 3.05 -11.73
N ASP A 114 -6.35 2.22 -12.55
CA ASP A 114 -6.45 0.77 -12.34
C ASP A 114 -5.06 0.12 -12.27
N LYS A 115 -4.11 0.53 -13.13
CA LYS A 115 -2.74 -0.01 -13.09
C LYS A 115 -2.06 0.23 -11.74
N PHE A 116 -2.24 1.41 -11.17
CA PHE A 116 -1.70 1.75 -9.86
C PHE A 116 -2.40 0.94 -8.76
N LEU A 117 -3.74 0.86 -8.78
CA LEU A 117 -4.47 0.07 -7.79
C LEU A 117 -4.14 -1.43 -7.87
N LEU A 118 -3.97 -1.99 -9.06
CA LEU A 118 -3.54 -3.38 -9.23
C LEU A 118 -2.16 -3.63 -8.62
N MET A 119 -1.21 -2.71 -8.84
CA MET A 119 0.11 -2.79 -8.21
C MET A 119 0.00 -2.74 -6.68
N VAL A 120 -0.83 -1.86 -6.11
CA VAL A 120 -1.09 -1.79 -4.67
C VAL A 120 -1.73 -3.09 -4.18
N MET A 121 -2.73 -3.62 -4.89
CA MET A 121 -3.42 -4.86 -4.54
C MET A 121 -2.44 -6.04 -4.44
N GLU A 122 -1.58 -6.21 -5.44
CA GLU A 122 -0.59 -7.29 -5.50
C GLU A 122 0.53 -7.14 -4.46
N THR A 123 1.13 -5.95 -4.39
CA THR A 123 2.40 -5.75 -3.65
C THR A 123 2.22 -5.24 -2.23
N VAL A 124 1.17 -4.46 -1.96
CA VAL A 124 0.89 -3.89 -0.64
C VAL A 124 -0.18 -4.74 0.03
N MET A 125 -1.34 -4.91 -0.60
CA MET A 125 -2.50 -5.58 -0.01
C MET A 125 -2.50 -7.11 -0.13
N CYS A 126 -1.37 -7.74 -0.46
CA CYS A 126 -1.20 -9.20 -0.50
C CYS A 126 -2.26 -9.96 -1.31
N PHE A 127 -2.75 -9.43 -2.43
CA PHE A 127 -3.74 -10.16 -3.25
C PHE A 127 -3.14 -11.46 -3.76
N THR A 128 -3.92 -12.54 -3.62
CA THR A 128 -3.56 -13.80 -4.27
C THR A 128 -3.65 -13.63 -5.79
N PRO A 129 -2.90 -14.41 -6.59
CA PRO A 129 -2.99 -14.35 -8.05
C PRO A 129 -4.41 -14.57 -8.58
N GLU A 130 -5.19 -15.42 -7.90
CA GLU A 130 -6.60 -15.69 -8.24
C GLU A 130 -7.48 -14.46 -8.01
N ASP A 131 -7.39 -13.83 -6.84
CA ASP A 131 -8.19 -12.64 -6.53
C ASP A 131 -7.74 -11.42 -7.32
N TYR A 132 -6.43 -11.27 -7.55
CA TYR A 132 -5.88 -10.26 -8.44
C TYR A 132 -6.47 -10.39 -9.85
N ALA A 133 -6.56 -11.61 -10.39
CA ALA A 133 -7.10 -11.86 -11.72
C ALA A 133 -8.55 -11.39 -11.88
N LYS A 134 -9.37 -11.42 -10.81
CA LYS A 134 -10.75 -10.90 -10.83
C LYS A 134 -10.79 -9.42 -11.23
N PHE A 135 -9.92 -8.60 -10.64
CA PHE A 135 -9.82 -7.17 -10.96
C PHE A 135 -9.04 -6.91 -12.25
N ALA A 136 -7.96 -7.65 -12.48
CA ALA A 136 -7.13 -7.47 -13.68
C ALA A 136 -7.92 -7.78 -14.96
N ASN A 137 -8.84 -8.75 -14.92
CA ASN A 137 -9.65 -9.15 -16.07
C ASN A 137 -10.96 -8.36 -16.22
N ASP A 138 -11.44 -7.69 -15.17
CA ASP A 138 -12.60 -6.79 -15.28
C ASP A 138 -12.23 -5.53 -16.07
N LYS A 139 -12.77 -5.43 -17.29
CA LYS A 139 -12.59 -4.28 -18.19
C LYS A 139 -13.84 -3.39 -18.26
N THR A 140 -14.86 -3.67 -17.46
CA THR A 140 -16.15 -2.96 -17.53
C THR A 140 -16.11 -1.56 -16.94
N GLY A 141 -15.04 -1.20 -16.23
CA GLY A 141 -14.86 0.11 -15.61
C GLY A 141 -15.62 0.28 -14.30
N ARG A 142 -15.46 1.46 -13.67
CA ARG A 142 -15.90 1.76 -12.31
C ARG A 142 -17.25 2.47 -12.20
N LEU A 143 -17.80 2.93 -13.31
CA LEU A 143 -19.06 3.70 -13.34
C LEU A 143 -20.28 2.77 -13.17
N PRO A 144 -21.44 3.30 -12.77
CA PRO A 144 -22.67 2.52 -12.70
C PRO A 144 -22.97 1.79 -14.01
N GLU A 145 -22.77 2.46 -15.14
CA GLU A 145 -22.88 1.85 -16.46
C GLU A 145 -21.54 1.24 -16.90
N PRO A 146 -21.55 0.06 -17.55
CA PRO A 146 -20.34 -0.54 -18.11
C PRO A 146 -19.76 0.34 -19.23
N MET A 147 -18.43 0.29 -19.38
CA MET A 147 -17.74 0.96 -20.46
C MET A 147 -18.28 0.49 -21.82
N GLU A 148 -18.42 1.42 -22.75
CA GLU A 148 -18.90 1.14 -24.09
C GLU A 148 -18.11 -0.01 -24.76
N GLY A 149 -18.82 -0.96 -25.37
CA GLY A 149 -18.21 -2.14 -26.02
C GLY A 149 -17.75 -3.26 -25.08
N THR A 150 -17.88 -3.10 -23.75
CA THR A 150 -17.47 -4.13 -22.77
C THR A 150 -18.64 -4.93 -22.21
N ALA A 151 -19.85 -4.36 -22.19
CA ALA A 151 -21.05 -4.96 -21.60
C ALA A 151 -21.40 -6.33 -22.18
N ALA A 152 -21.37 -6.48 -23.50
CA ALA A 152 -21.72 -7.74 -24.17
C ALA A 152 -20.68 -8.86 -23.98
N LYS A 153 -19.46 -8.53 -23.55
CA LYS A 153 -18.33 -9.47 -23.42
C LYS A 153 -18.09 -9.91 -21.98
N HIS A 154 -18.67 -9.20 -21.00
CA HIS A 154 -18.45 -9.48 -19.59
C HIS A 154 -19.54 -10.39 -19.03
N GLN A 155 -19.16 -11.62 -18.71
CA GLN A 155 -20.02 -12.56 -17.98
C GLN A 155 -19.48 -12.67 -16.56
N GLY A 156 -20.07 -11.94 -15.62
CA GLY A 156 -19.68 -12.01 -14.21
C GLY A 156 -19.82 -10.70 -13.43
N PRO A 157 -19.40 -10.69 -12.16
CA PRO A 157 -19.42 -9.49 -11.31
C PRO A 157 -18.53 -8.39 -11.88
N ARG A 158 -18.95 -7.13 -11.71
CA ARG A 158 -18.18 -5.95 -12.09
C ARG A 158 -17.35 -5.49 -10.90
N TYR A 159 -16.25 -6.18 -10.63
CA TYR A 159 -15.39 -5.97 -9.47
C TYR A 159 -14.97 -4.52 -9.27
N TRP A 160 -14.59 -3.80 -10.34
CA TRP A 160 -14.20 -2.38 -10.25
C TRP A 160 -15.36 -1.45 -9.91
N ALA A 161 -16.55 -1.72 -10.46
CA ALA A 161 -17.75 -0.94 -10.17
C ALA A 161 -18.23 -1.20 -8.73
N GLU A 162 -18.29 -2.45 -8.30
CA GLU A 162 -18.66 -2.80 -6.92
C GLU A 162 -17.68 -2.23 -5.90
N PHE A 163 -16.38 -2.35 -6.17
CA PHE A 163 -15.32 -1.76 -5.35
C PHE A 163 -15.48 -0.24 -5.20
N HIS A 164 -15.65 0.46 -6.32
CA HIS A 164 -15.79 1.92 -6.30
C HIS A 164 -17.06 2.33 -5.56
N HIS A 165 -18.17 1.64 -5.81
CA HIS A 165 -19.46 1.89 -5.19
C HIS A 165 -19.44 1.65 -3.68
N HIS A 166 -18.77 0.59 -3.23
CA HIS A 166 -18.63 0.30 -1.81
C HIS A 166 -17.80 1.39 -1.10
N ASN A 167 -16.69 1.82 -1.70
CA ASN A 167 -15.89 2.91 -1.15
C ASN A 167 -16.68 4.23 -1.13
N ALA A 168 -17.33 4.59 -2.24
CA ALA A 168 -18.10 5.83 -2.35
C ALA A 168 -19.29 5.86 -1.38
N ARG A 169 -20.05 4.76 -1.24
CA ARG A 169 -21.17 4.71 -0.29
C ARG A 169 -20.72 4.82 1.15
N ASN A 170 -19.58 4.23 1.50
CA ASN A 170 -19.20 4.17 2.90
C ASN A 170 -18.31 5.33 3.36
N LEU A 171 -17.46 5.89 2.49
CA LEU A 171 -16.53 6.97 2.85
C LEU A 171 -17.06 8.36 2.48
N SER A 172 -17.94 8.49 1.48
CA SER A 172 -18.45 9.80 1.03
C SER A 172 -19.68 10.29 1.81
N LEU A 173 -20.29 9.44 2.66
CA LEU A 173 -21.43 9.83 3.48
C LEU A 173 -20.95 10.47 4.79
N ALA A 174 -21.40 11.70 5.05
CA ALA A 174 -21.06 12.45 6.25
C ALA A 174 -21.44 11.73 7.56
N SER A 175 -22.50 10.92 7.54
CA SER A 175 -22.91 10.11 8.70
C SER A 175 -21.84 9.11 9.12
N ASN A 176 -21.17 8.48 8.15
CA ASN A 176 -20.19 7.42 8.42
C ASN A 176 -18.87 8.02 8.91
N THR A 177 -18.46 9.15 8.35
CA THR A 177 -17.27 9.88 8.81
C THR A 177 -17.50 10.51 10.19
N ALA A 178 -18.72 10.96 10.50
CA ALA A 178 -19.09 11.43 11.82
C ALA A 178 -18.99 10.34 12.89
N ALA A 179 -19.50 9.13 12.60
CA ALA A 179 -19.41 8.00 13.51
C ALA A 179 -17.95 7.56 13.79
N LEU A 180 -17.11 7.50 12.74
CA LEU A 180 -15.66 7.27 12.89
C LEU A 180 -15.03 8.35 13.78
N THR A 181 -15.32 9.61 13.51
CA THR A 181 -14.74 10.75 14.26
C THR A 181 -15.15 10.72 15.73
N ALA A 182 -16.44 10.49 16.01
CA ALA A 182 -16.96 10.39 17.37
C ALA A 182 -16.28 9.24 18.13
N LYS A 183 -16.19 8.05 17.49
CA LYS A 183 -15.57 6.90 18.14
C LYS A 183 -14.06 7.07 18.37
N PHE A 184 -13.36 7.63 17.38
CA PHE A 184 -11.95 7.99 17.54
C PHE A 184 -11.76 8.98 18.69
N TYR A 185 -12.59 10.02 18.77
CA TYR A 185 -12.53 11.01 19.85
C TYR A 185 -12.71 10.36 21.23
N ASP A 186 -13.73 9.52 21.40
CA ASP A 186 -13.99 8.83 22.66
C ASP A 186 -12.79 7.97 23.07
N ILE A 187 -12.25 7.16 22.15
CA ILE A 187 -11.10 6.31 22.42
C ILE A 187 -9.86 7.15 22.74
N PHE A 188 -9.58 8.17 21.93
CA PHE A 188 -8.39 9.00 22.11
C PHE A 188 -8.46 9.80 23.41
N ARG A 189 -9.64 10.34 23.76
CA ARG A 189 -9.91 11.02 25.02
C ARG A 189 -9.58 10.12 26.21
N GLU A 190 -10.01 8.86 26.20
CA GLU A 190 -9.69 7.93 27.29
C GLU A 190 -8.19 7.61 27.33
N ARG A 191 -7.56 7.40 26.17
CA ARG A 191 -6.13 7.08 26.09
C ARG A 191 -5.23 8.18 26.64
N VAL A 192 -5.54 9.45 26.38
CA VAL A 192 -4.73 10.57 26.88
C VAL A 192 -4.90 10.83 28.39
N ARG A 193 -5.83 10.15 29.08
CA ARG A 193 -5.97 10.26 30.55
C ARG A 193 -4.80 9.70 31.33
N VAL A 194 -3.89 8.97 30.68
CA VAL A 194 -2.60 8.59 31.29
C VAL A 194 -1.76 9.81 31.67
N TYR A 195 -2.06 10.98 31.09
CA TYR A 195 -1.44 12.25 31.45
C TYR A 195 -2.37 13.01 32.43
N PRO A 196 -1.90 13.27 33.68
CA PRO A 196 -2.72 13.89 34.71
C PRO A 196 -3.09 15.34 34.36
N LEU A 197 -4.33 15.71 34.68
CA LEU A 197 -4.84 17.06 34.45
C LEU A 197 -4.18 18.06 35.40
N GLY A 198 -3.72 19.20 34.87
CA GLY A 198 -3.11 20.27 35.65
C GLY A 198 -1.59 20.13 35.84
N GLU A 199 -0.98 19.07 35.29
CA GLU A 199 0.47 18.85 35.36
C GLU A 199 1.13 18.98 33.98
N TRP A 200 2.24 19.70 33.92
CA TRP A 200 3.06 19.75 32.72
C TRP A 200 3.83 18.45 32.56
N THR A 201 3.64 17.77 31.42
CA THR A 201 4.39 16.56 31.06
C THR A 201 5.16 16.78 29.78
N THR A 202 6.46 16.46 29.80
CA THR A 202 7.28 16.43 28.59
C THR A 202 7.06 15.11 27.87
N VAL A 203 6.63 15.17 26.59
CA VAL A 203 6.44 13.98 25.74
C VAL A 203 7.27 14.09 24.48
N ASN A 204 7.70 12.96 23.94
CA ASN A 204 8.18 12.91 22.56
C ASN A 204 6.96 12.94 21.64
N LEU A 205 6.76 14.04 20.90
CA LEU A 205 5.58 14.26 20.06
C LEU A 205 5.37 13.15 19.03
N LEU A 206 6.44 12.71 18.36
CA LEU A 206 6.33 11.65 17.35
C LEU A 206 5.92 10.33 18.01
N TYR A 207 6.56 9.95 19.12
CA TYR A 207 6.21 8.76 19.88
C TYR A 207 4.77 8.82 20.38
N PHE A 208 4.32 9.97 20.89
CA PHE A 208 2.94 10.20 21.32
C PHE A 208 1.95 9.99 20.17
N MET A 209 2.20 10.57 18.98
CA MET A 209 1.34 10.35 17.82
C MET A 209 1.33 8.88 17.38
N ARG A 210 2.51 8.24 17.36
CA ARG A 210 2.67 6.84 16.97
C ARG A 210 2.02 5.83 17.91
N THR A 211 1.80 6.20 19.17
CA THR A 211 1.23 5.31 20.19
C THR A 211 -0.20 5.69 20.54
N GLN A 212 -0.43 6.91 21.01
CA GLN A 212 -1.73 7.34 21.51
C GLN A 212 -2.72 7.58 20.38
N MET A 213 -2.33 8.36 19.38
CA MET A 213 -3.21 8.71 18.26
C MET A 213 -3.41 7.53 17.30
N ALA A 214 -2.34 6.85 16.89
CA ALA A 214 -2.43 5.69 16.01
C ALA A 214 -3.16 4.52 16.67
N GLY A 215 -2.90 4.24 17.96
CA GLY A 215 -3.63 3.23 18.72
C GLY A 215 -5.13 3.53 18.77
N ALA A 216 -5.51 4.80 19.00
CA ALA A 216 -6.92 5.21 18.96
C ALA A 216 -7.54 5.01 17.57
N ALA A 217 -6.83 5.40 16.51
CA ALA A 217 -7.32 5.29 15.13
C ALA A 217 -7.50 3.83 14.69
N ILE A 218 -6.51 2.97 14.95
CA ILE A 218 -6.60 1.54 14.62
C ILE A 218 -7.72 0.89 15.45
N LYS A 219 -7.82 1.19 16.75
CA LYS A 219 -8.91 0.68 17.61
C LYS A 219 -10.29 1.12 17.14
N ALA A 220 -10.42 2.39 16.73
CA ALA A 220 -11.65 2.91 16.17
C ALA A 220 -12.01 2.13 14.89
N MET A 221 -11.07 1.95 13.96
CA MET A 221 -11.32 1.28 12.68
C MET A 221 -11.56 -0.23 12.80
N ALA A 222 -10.67 -0.96 13.47
CA ALA A 222 -10.64 -2.41 13.51
C ALA A 222 -11.37 -3.02 14.72
N GLY A 223 -11.70 -2.21 15.72
CA GLY A 223 -12.20 -2.69 17.01
C GLY A 223 -11.07 -2.97 17.99
N GLU A 224 -11.45 -3.33 19.22
CA GLU A 224 -10.55 -3.63 20.33
C GLU A 224 -9.87 -4.99 20.13
N ARG A 225 -10.63 -5.97 19.62
CA ARG A 225 -10.18 -7.36 19.56
C ARG A 225 -8.93 -7.57 18.70
N PHE A 226 -8.79 -6.80 17.62
CA PHE A 226 -7.61 -6.85 16.76
C PHE A 226 -6.32 -6.49 17.53
N LEU A 227 -6.38 -5.46 18.40
CA LEU A 227 -5.25 -5.03 19.20
C LEU A 227 -4.97 -5.97 20.38
N GLU A 228 -6.01 -6.46 21.05
CA GLU A 228 -5.87 -7.40 22.18
C GLU A 228 -5.19 -8.70 21.76
N ARG A 229 -5.55 -9.22 20.59
CA ARG A 229 -5.12 -10.54 20.12
C ARG A 229 -3.61 -10.64 19.96
N SER A 230 -3.01 -9.67 19.28
CA SER A 230 -1.58 -9.67 18.99
C SER A 230 -0.76 -8.82 19.96
N GLY A 231 -1.42 -8.17 20.93
CA GLY A 231 -0.83 -7.17 21.82
C GLY A 231 -0.73 -5.81 21.13
N GLU A 232 -1.25 -4.76 21.77
CA GLU A 232 -1.38 -3.44 21.16
C GLU A 232 -0.03 -2.87 20.68
N GLU A 233 1.01 -2.98 21.50
CA GLU A 233 2.37 -2.53 21.16
C GLU A 233 2.90 -3.25 19.93
N ASN A 234 2.71 -4.56 19.85
CA ASN A 234 3.18 -5.37 18.72
C ASN A 234 2.42 -5.04 17.42
N VAL A 235 1.12 -4.71 17.51
CA VAL A 235 0.34 -4.24 16.36
C VAL A 235 0.85 -2.87 15.89
N LEU A 236 1.10 -1.93 16.82
CA LEU A 236 1.61 -0.61 16.49
C LEU A 236 3.01 -0.67 15.88
N ASP A 237 3.89 -1.50 16.43
CA ASP A 237 5.23 -1.73 15.87
C ASP A 237 5.15 -2.32 14.46
N ALA A 238 4.32 -3.35 14.26
CA ALA A 238 4.14 -3.95 12.94
C ALA A 238 3.52 -2.96 11.93
N PHE A 239 2.58 -2.12 12.37
CA PHE A 239 1.99 -1.07 11.55
C PHE A 239 3.04 -0.05 11.09
N TRP A 240 3.86 0.47 12.01
CA TRP A 240 4.87 1.47 11.67
C TRP A 240 6.04 0.90 10.87
N ASP A 241 6.46 -0.34 11.15
CA ASP A 241 7.43 -1.04 10.31
C ASP A 241 6.87 -1.17 8.88
N TYR A 242 5.60 -1.55 8.75
CA TYR A 242 4.94 -1.73 7.47
C TYR A 242 4.81 -0.43 6.68
N ASP A 243 4.41 0.67 7.33
CA ASP A 243 4.37 2.02 6.73
C ASP A 243 5.72 2.41 6.09
N THR A 244 6.84 2.10 6.77
CA THR A 244 8.18 2.43 6.25
C THR A 244 8.56 1.70 4.96
N VAL A 245 7.87 0.60 4.64
CA VAL A 245 8.18 -0.23 3.47
C VAL A 245 7.12 -0.22 2.38
N THR A 246 5.93 0.37 2.58
CA THR A 246 4.84 0.41 1.59
C THR A 246 5.30 0.91 0.22
N MET A 247 5.96 2.08 0.18
CA MET A 247 6.47 2.65 -1.07
C MET A 247 7.62 1.85 -1.67
N ARG A 248 8.37 1.11 -0.83
CA ARG A 248 9.38 0.17 -1.32
C ARG A 248 8.69 -1.02 -1.95
N LEU A 249 7.71 -1.66 -1.31
CA LEU A 249 7.01 -2.84 -1.84
C LEU A 249 6.47 -2.62 -3.26
N MET A 250 5.87 -1.46 -3.53
CA MET A 250 5.33 -1.12 -4.85
C MET A 250 6.38 -1.06 -5.98
N TYR A 251 7.57 -0.54 -5.68
CA TYR A 251 8.61 -0.25 -6.68
C TYR A 251 9.91 -1.03 -6.44
N SER A 252 9.89 -1.99 -5.51
CA SER A 252 11.08 -2.71 -5.05
C SER A 252 11.53 -3.78 -6.03
N LEU A 253 12.77 -4.20 -5.82
CA LEU A 253 13.31 -5.39 -6.42
C LEU A 253 12.52 -6.65 -6.00
N PRO A 254 12.55 -7.72 -6.80
CA PRO A 254 11.95 -9.00 -6.45
C PRO A 254 12.35 -9.48 -5.05
N LYS A 255 11.47 -10.25 -4.39
CA LYS A 255 11.65 -10.78 -3.02
C LYS A 255 13.00 -11.45 -2.77
N TRP A 256 13.60 -12.10 -3.77
CA TRP A 256 14.90 -12.75 -3.63
C TRP A 256 16.10 -11.78 -3.59
N MET A 257 15.94 -10.54 -4.06
CA MET A 257 16.97 -9.49 -4.02
C MET A 257 16.90 -8.64 -2.76
N ASP A 258 15.69 -8.24 -2.35
CA ASP A 258 15.44 -7.45 -1.15
C ASP A 258 14.31 -8.08 -0.34
N PRO A 259 14.57 -9.15 0.44
CA PRO A 259 13.51 -9.87 1.16
C PRO A 259 12.96 -9.09 2.35
N ALA A 260 13.62 -8.01 2.80
CA ALA A 260 13.28 -7.33 4.05
C ALA A 260 11.89 -6.67 4.03
N PRO A 261 11.52 -5.84 3.02
CA PRO A 261 10.16 -5.30 2.88
C PRO A 261 9.07 -6.37 2.90
N TRP A 262 9.30 -7.49 2.21
CA TRP A 262 8.33 -8.58 2.10
C TRP A 262 8.08 -9.26 3.45
N ARG A 263 9.14 -9.48 4.25
CA ARG A 263 9.00 -10.04 5.61
C ARG A 263 8.24 -9.11 6.55
N ILE A 264 8.48 -7.80 6.45
CA ILE A 264 7.76 -6.79 7.25
C ILE A 264 6.27 -6.82 6.90
N ARG A 265 5.93 -6.81 5.60
CA ARG A 265 4.55 -6.96 5.12
C ARG A 265 3.90 -8.25 5.65
N GLU A 266 4.59 -9.38 5.52
CA GLU A 266 4.09 -10.70 5.93
C GLU A 266 3.84 -10.78 7.45
N ARG A 267 4.63 -10.08 8.27
CA ARG A 267 4.39 -10.00 9.72
C ARG A 267 3.04 -9.35 10.02
N PHE A 268 2.78 -8.16 9.46
CA PHE A 268 1.53 -7.45 9.73
C PHE A 268 0.32 -8.12 9.09
N HIS A 269 0.49 -8.65 7.87
CA HIS A 269 -0.55 -9.41 7.16
C HIS A 269 -1.03 -10.63 7.95
N ARG A 270 -0.12 -11.36 8.58
CA ARG A 270 -0.45 -12.53 9.41
C ARG A 270 -1.35 -12.17 10.60
N MET A 271 -1.12 -11.03 11.25
CA MET A 271 -2.00 -10.56 12.34
C MET A 271 -3.43 -10.36 11.83
N GLY A 272 -3.58 -9.79 10.62
CA GLY A 272 -4.88 -9.64 9.96
C GLY A 272 -5.53 -10.99 9.63
N ILE A 273 -4.78 -11.96 9.13
CA ILE A 273 -5.30 -13.32 8.84
C ILE A 273 -5.81 -13.98 10.12
N GLU A 274 -5.00 -13.95 11.18
CA GLU A 274 -5.34 -14.59 12.45
C GLU A 274 -6.59 -13.97 13.08
N TRP A 275 -6.69 -12.63 13.10
CA TRP A 275 -7.89 -11.93 13.56
C TRP A 275 -9.12 -12.24 12.69
N LEU A 276 -8.96 -12.27 11.36
CA LEU A 276 -10.07 -12.59 10.47
C LEU A 276 -10.60 -14.00 10.72
N LYS A 277 -9.70 -14.98 10.81
CA LYS A 277 -10.05 -16.40 10.91
C LYS A 277 -10.73 -16.74 12.23
N ASP A 278 -10.21 -16.20 13.33
CA ASP A 278 -10.55 -16.69 14.66
C ASP A 278 -11.53 -15.78 15.40
N ASP A 279 -11.64 -14.51 15.01
CA ASP A 279 -12.54 -13.54 15.65
C ASP A 279 -13.58 -12.99 14.66
N PHE A 280 -13.16 -12.42 13.53
CA PHE A 280 -14.09 -11.74 12.60
C PHE A 280 -15.05 -12.70 11.91
N ASP A 281 -14.54 -13.71 11.19
CA ASP A 281 -15.36 -14.61 10.37
C ASP A 281 -16.37 -15.39 11.23
N PRO A 282 -15.98 -16.04 12.35
CA PRO A 282 -16.92 -16.76 13.20
C PRO A 282 -18.02 -15.86 13.76
N LEU A 283 -17.67 -14.62 14.14
CA LEU A 283 -18.64 -13.68 14.67
C LEU A 283 -19.55 -13.12 13.57
N SER A 284 -19.00 -12.80 12.40
CA SER A 284 -19.75 -12.29 11.24
C SER A 284 -20.81 -13.29 10.72
N GLU A 285 -20.58 -14.58 10.94
CA GLU A 285 -21.50 -15.65 10.55
C GLU A 285 -22.59 -15.91 11.60
N ARG A 286 -22.28 -15.71 12.88
CA ARG A 286 -23.19 -15.96 14.01
C ARG A 286 -24.08 -14.77 14.33
N ASP A 287 -23.48 -13.58 14.34
CA ASP A 287 -24.12 -12.35 14.76
C ASP A 287 -24.35 -11.45 13.55
N HIS A 288 -25.62 -11.33 13.17
CA HIS A 288 -26.02 -10.24 12.29
C HIS A 288 -25.97 -8.94 13.09
N VAL A 289 -24.82 -8.26 13.06
CA VAL A 289 -24.69 -6.92 13.64
C VAL A 289 -25.49 -5.95 12.75
N PRO A 290 -26.60 -5.36 13.26
CA PRO A 290 -27.45 -4.50 12.47
C PRO A 290 -26.68 -3.32 11.86
N ASP A 291 -27.15 -2.84 10.71
CA ASP A 291 -26.52 -1.74 9.99
C ASP A 291 -26.61 -0.40 10.76
N GLU A 292 -27.48 -0.30 11.76
CA GLU A 292 -27.59 0.84 12.68
C GLU A 292 -26.44 0.90 13.69
N ILE A 293 -25.73 -0.22 13.92
CA ILE A 293 -24.58 -0.26 14.83
C ILE A 293 -23.33 0.21 14.08
N ASP A 294 -22.96 1.46 14.33
CA ASP A 294 -21.80 2.10 13.69
C ASP A 294 -20.46 1.50 14.12
N TRP A 295 -20.32 1.00 15.35
CA TRP A 295 -19.08 0.43 15.86
C TRP A 295 -19.29 -0.80 16.75
N HIS A 296 -18.45 -1.82 16.58
CA HIS A 296 -18.46 -3.07 17.35
C HIS A 296 -17.07 -3.39 17.93
N PRO A 297 -16.94 -3.87 19.18
CA PRO A 297 -15.64 -4.17 19.79
C PRO A 297 -14.77 -5.17 19.02
N VAL A 298 -15.39 -6.14 18.34
CA VAL A 298 -14.66 -7.16 17.56
C VAL A 298 -14.55 -6.82 16.08
N LEU A 299 -15.57 -6.19 15.50
CA LEU A 299 -15.69 -5.99 14.05
C LEU A 299 -15.30 -4.57 13.61
N GLY A 300 -15.03 -3.69 14.58
CA GLY A 300 -14.71 -2.29 14.35
C GLY A 300 -15.88 -1.51 13.76
N LEU A 301 -15.54 -0.52 12.93
CA LEU A 301 -16.53 0.32 12.27
C LEU A 301 -17.34 -0.46 11.24
N ARG A 302 -18.59 -0.04 11.08
CA ARG A 302 -19.49 -0.53 10.02
C ARG A 302 -18.85 -0.50 8.64
N PHE A 303 -18.04 0.53 8.34
CA PHE A 303 -17.29 0.58 7.08
C PHE A 303 -16.36 -0.62 6.89
N MET A 304 -15.46 -0.87 7.87
CA MET A 304 -14.50 -1.97 7.81
C MET A 304 -15.20 -3.33 7.77
N ARG A 305 -16.24 -3.51 8.61
CA ARG A 305 -17.09 -4.70 8.61
C ARG A 305 -17.76 -4.92 7.25
N GLY A 306 -18.40 -3.89 6.71
CA GLY A 306 -19.05 -3.94 5.40
C GLY A 306 -18.06 -4.28 4.29
N TYR A 307 -16.84 -3.78 4.39
CA TYR A 307 -15.77 -4.06 3.42
C TYR A 307 -15.35 -5.52 3.44
N LEU A 308 -15.10 -6.07 4.62
CA LEU A 308 -14.70 -7.46 4.79
C LEU A 308 -15.81 -8.44 4.39
N ASN A 309 -17.06 -8.11 4.73
CA ASN A 309 -18.25 -8.86 4.32
C ASN A 309 -18.46 -8.79 2.80
N TRP A 310 -18.23 -7.62 2.18
CA TRP A 310 -18.25 -7.47 0.73
C TRP A 310 -17.21 -8.38 0.06
N GLY A 311 -15.97 -8.35 0.55
CA GLY A 311 -14.90 -9.22 0.06
C GLY A 311 -15.27 -10.70 0.13
N LYS A 312 -15.89 -11.12 1.24
CA LYS A 312 -16.40 -12.50 1.40
C LYS A 312 -17.50 -12.83 0.38
N ARG A 313 -18.47 -11.91 0.19
CA ARG A 313 -19.59 -12.07 -0.77
C ARG A 313 -19.12 -12.24 -2.21
N ILE A 314 -18.07 -11.53 -2.63
CA ILE A 314 -17.50 -11.66 -3.99
C ILE A 314 -16.43 -12.77 -4.08
N GLY A 315 -16.29 -13.57 -3.03
CA GLY A 315 -15.44 -14.76 -3.00
C GLY A 315 -13.94 -14.46 -2.89
N LEU A 316 -13.53 -13.36 -2.25
CA LEU A 316 -12.11 -13.12 -1.96
C LEU A 316 -11.60 -14.07 -0.86
N GLY A 317 -10.42 -14.64 -1.07
CA GLY A 317 -9.76 -15.49 -0.08
C GLY A 317 -9.39 -14.73 1.19
N ILE A 318 -9.12 -15.48 2.27
CA ILE A 318 -8.78 -14.86 3.56
C ILE A 318 -7.49 -14.04 3.49
N ASP A 319 -6.48 -14.49 2.74
CA ASP A 319 -5.24 -13.73 2.52
C ASP A 319 -5.51 -12.37 1.90
N THR A 320 -6.29 -12.35 0.82
CA THR A 320 -6.69 -11.11 0.14
C THR A 320 -7.49 -10.21 1.07
N ARG A 321 -8.47 -10.75 1.81
CA ARG A 321 -9.28 -9.95 2.76
C ARG A 321 -8.43 -9.37 3.89
N ALA A 322 -7.48 -10.13 4.43
CA ALA A 322 -6.56 -9.67 5.46
C ALA A 322 -5.62 -8.59 4.93
N GLY A 323 -5.05 -8.81 3.74
CA GLY A 323 -4.16 -7.87 3.09
C GLY A 323 -4.85 -6.56 2.73
N TYR A 324 -6.12 -6.66 2.33
CA TYR A 324 -6.99 -5.52 2.11
C TYR A 324 -7.27 -4.76 3.41
N PHE A 325 -7.61 -5.46 4.49
CA PHE A 325 -7.81 -4.87 5.82
C PHE A 325 -6.57 -4.10 6.31
N ILE A 326 -5.38 -4.70 6.27
CA ILE A 326 -4.16 -4.02 6.72
C ILE A 326 -3.77 -2.85 5.80
N GLY A 327 -4.07 -2.95 4.49
CA GLY A 327 -3.88 -1.86 3.54
C GLY A 327 -4.74 -0.65 3.89
N PHE A 328 -6.00 -0.87 4.26
CA PHE A 328 -6.91 0.21 4.69
C PHE A 328 -6.49 0.88 5.99
N LEU A 329 -5.80 0.19 6.89
CA LEU A 329 -5.30 0.82 8.11
C LEU A 329 -4.21 1.87 7.82
N LEU A 330 -3.46 1.73 6.71
CA LEU A 330 -2.41 2.68 6.33
C LEU A 330 -2.94 3.96 5.68
N GLY A 331 -4.06 3.89 4.93
CA GLY A 331 -4.64 5.03 4.21
C GLY A 331 -5.28 4.68 2.89
#